data_AF-A0A7V8WS17-F1
#
_entry.id   AF-A0A7V8WS17-F1
#
_cell.length_a   1.000
_cell.length_b   1.000
_cell.length_c   1.000
_cell.angle_alpha   90.00
_cell.angle_beta   90.00
_cell.angle_gamma   90.00
#
_symmetry.space_group_name_H-M   'P 1'
#
loop_
_entity.id
_entity.type
_entity.pdbx_description
1 polymer ?
#
loop_
_entity_poly.entity_id
_entity_poly.type
_entity_poly.pdbx_seq_one_letter_code
_entity_poly.pdbx_strand_id
1 'polypeptide(L)'
;MASTTIRVSPEAHARARRLADERHTSLGEVIAEALSQFERTAMLKAYNAAAARMRADPAAAAAFDAEVASMDGTLADGLEDYPYEGVEELMAGDDNQ
;
A
#
# COMPACT_ATOMS: atom_id res chain seq x y z
N MET A 1 -26.74 2.12 -13.60
CA MET A 1 -25.84 3.12 -13.02
C MET A 1 -25.98 4.41 -13.81
N ALA A 2 -26.02 5.58 -13.16
CA ALA A 2 -26.07 6.86 -13.86
C ALA A 2 -24.70 7.15 -14.51
N SER A 3 -24.69 7.64 -15.74
CA SER A 3 -23.48 8.05 -16.45
C SER A 3 -23.40 9.57 -16.55
N THR A 4 -22.20 10.12 -16.39
CA THR A 4 -21.92 11.55 -16.58
C THR A 4 -20.82 11.73 -17.62
N THR A 5 -20.96 12.74 -18.47
CA THR A 5 -19.95 13.08 -19.50
C THR A 5 -19.02 14.16 -18.97
N ILE A 6 -17.72 13.90 -18.97
CA ILE A 6 -16.67 14.89 -18.67
C ILE A 6 -15.92 15.26 -19.94
N ARG A 7 -15.43 16.51 -20.01
CA ARG A 7 -14.54 16.94 -21.09
C ARG A 7 -13.10 16.63 -20.70
N VAL A 8 -12.36 16.01 -21.61
CA VAL A 8 -10.94 15.70 -21.48
C VAL A 8 -10.22 16.09 -22.77
N SER A 9 -8.88 16.17 -22.73
CA SER A 9 -8.12 16.37 -23.97
C SER A 9 -8.27 15.17 -24.91
N PRO A 10 -8.17 15.37 -26.24
CA PRO A 10 -8.20 14.26 -27.20
C PRO A 10 -7.12 13.21 -26.92
N GLU A 11 -5.94 13.65 -26.46
CA GLU A 11 -4.83 12.78 -26.08
C GLU A 11 -5.17 11.89 -24.89
N ALA A 12 -5.77 12.46 -23.83
CA ALA A 12 -6.17 11.70 -22.65
C ALA A 12 -7.23 10.65 -22.99
N HIS A 13 -8.22 11.03 -23.82
CA HIS A 13 -9.22 10.09 -24.34
C HIS A 13 -8.56 8.96 -25.15
N ALA A 14 -7.65 9.29 -26.07
CA ALA A 14 -6.94 8.29 -26.87
C ALA A 14 -6.12 7.33 -26.00
N ARG A 15 -5.49 7.83 -24.93
CA ARG A 15 -4.74 7.01 -23.97
C ARG A 15 -5.66 6.07 -23.17
N ALA A 16 -6.77 6.60 -22.65
CA ALA A 16 -7.77 5.79 -21.95
C ALA A 16 -8.38 4.72 -22.86
N ARG A 17 -8.63 5.06 -24.13
CA ARG A 17 -9.14 4.10 -25.13
C ARG A 17 -8.17 2.95 -25.36
N ARG A 18 -6.88 3.24 -25.58
CA ARG A 18 -5.87 2.18 -25.76
C ARG A 18 -5.79 1.26 -24.56
N LEU A 19 -5.78 1.82 -23.34
CA LEU A 19 -5.76 1.02 -22.11
C LEU A 19 -7.02 0.15 -21.95
N ALA A 20 -8.18 0.67 -22.33
CA ALA A 20 -9.44 -0.08 -22.30
C ALA A 20 -9.38 -1.27 -23.27
N ASP A 21 -8.89 -1.03 -24.48
CA ASP A 21 -8.74 -2.07 -25.51
C ASP A 21 -7.71 -3.14 -25.09
N GLU A 22 -6.54 -2.73 -24.57
CA GLU A 22 -5.46 -3.62 -24.08
C GLU A 22 -5.90 -4.51 -22.90
N ARG A 23 -6.73 -3.96 -22.01
CA ARG A 23 -7.20 -4.65 -20.79
C ARG A 23 -8.53 -5.37 -20.99
N HIS A 24 -9.15 -5.25 -22.16
CA HIS A 24 -10.50 -5.72 -22.44
C HIS A 24 -11.54 -5.21 -21.44
N THR A 25 -11.46 -3.92 -21.10
CA THR A 25 -12.38 -3.23 -20.16
C THR A 25 -13.04 -2.04 -20.83
N SER A 26 -13.96 -1.37 -20.13
CA SER A 26 -14.57 -0.12 -20.58
C SER A 26 -13.71 1.11 -20.23
N LEU A 27 -13.88 2.23 -20.96
CA LEU A 27 -13.22 3.50 -20.60
C LEU A 27 -13.57 3.97 -19.19
N GLY A 28 -14.81 3.71 -18.75
CA GLY A 28 -15.26 4.05 -17.41
C GLY A 28 -14.48 3.29 -16.34
N GLU A 29 -14.23 1.99 -16.55
CA GLU A 29 -13.43 1.16 -15.63
C GLU A 29 -11.96 1.61 -15.62
N VAL A 30 -11.37 1.93 -16.77
CA VAL A 30 -10.00 2.48 -16.84
C VAL A 30 -9.88 3.78 -16.04
N ILE A 31 -10.86 4.69 -16.17
CA ILE A 31 -10.86 5.95 -15.43
C ILE A 31 -11.06 5.70 -13.94
N ALA A 32 -11.97 4.80 -13.56
CA ALA A 32 -12.23 4.47 -12.16
C ALA A 32 -10.99 3.85 -11.49
N GLU A 33 -10.31 2.93 -12.17
CA GLU A 33 -9.07 2.32 -11.69
C GLU A 33 -7.95 3.36 -11.55
N ALA A 34 -7.79 4.25 -12.54
CA ALA A 34 -6.80 5.32 -12.49
C ALA A 34 -7.04 6.29 -11.31
N LEU A 35 -8.29 6.63 -11.04
CA LEU A 35 -8.66 7.46 -9.89
C LEU A 35 -8.38 6.76 -8.57
N SER A 36 -8.75 5.48 -8.45
CA SER A 36 -8.45 4.67 -7.25
C SER A 36 -6.94 4.60 -6.98
N GLN A 37 -6.14 4.39 -8.02
CA GLN A 37 -4.68 4.39 -7.89
C GLN A 37 -4.12 5.77 -7.50
N PHE A 38 -4.67 6.84 -8.06
CA PHE A 38 -4.30 8.21 -7.72
C PHE A 38 -4.62 8.51 -6.25
N GLU A 39 -5.81 8.17 -5.78
CA GLU A 39 -6.25 8.34 -4.38
C GLU A 39 -5.38 7.53 -3.42
N ARG A 40 -5.14 6.24 -3.73
CA ARG A 40 -4.24 5.39 -2.93
C ARG A 40 -2.83 5.98 -2.84
N THR A 41 -2.31 6.48 -3.95
CA THR A 41 -0.98 7.10 -3.98
C THR A 41 -0.94 8.38 -3.15
N ALA A 42 -1.99 9.21 -3.23
CA ALA A 42 -2.10 10.43 -2.44
C ALA A 42 -2.21 10.12 -0.94
N MET A 43 -3.02 9.12 -0.57
CA MET A 43 -3.14 8.63 0.80
C MET A 43 -1.78 8.18 1.36
N LEU A 44 -1.06 7.31 0.64
CA LEU A 44 0.25 6.82 1.09
C LEU A 44 1.28 7.94 1.23
N LYS A 45 1.28 8.92 0.31
CA LYS A 45 2.14 10.11 0.43
C LYS A 45 1.81 10.92 1.68
N ALA A 46 0.54 11.13 1.98
CA ALA A 46 0.11 11.85 3.17
C ALA A 46 0.47 11.10 4.45
N TYR A 47 0.27 9.78 4.47
CA TYR A 47 0.67 8.91 5.57
C TYR A 47 2.18 8.99 5.83
N ASN A 48 3.00 8.79 4.79
CA ASN A 48 4.45 8.85 4.91
C ASN A 48 4.94 10.21 5.42
N ALA A 49 4.33 11.31 4.94
CA ALA A 49 4.65 12.65 5.42
C ALA A 49 4.26 12.83 6.90
N ALA A 50 3.13 12.26 7.34
CA ALA A 50 2.73 12.29 8.75
C ALA A 50 3.66 11.46 9.63
N ALA A 51 4.01 10.25 9.19
CA ALA A 51 4.97 9.38 9.87
C ALA A 51 6.35 10.06 10.00
N ALA A 52 6.83 10.73 8.94
CA ALA A 52 8.08 11.48 8.99
C ALA A 52 8.03 12.63 10.00
N ARG A 53 6.91 13.37 10.09
CA ARG A 53 6.72 14.40 11.12
C ARG A 53 6.71 13.82 12.54
N MET A 54 6.00 12.71 12.75
CA MET A 54 5.99 12.00 14.04
C MET A 54 7.39 11.55 14.44
N ARG A 55 8.15 10.94 13.52
CA ARG A 55 9.52 10.47 13.77
C ARG A 55 10.52 11.61 14.04
N ALA A 56 10.27 12.81 13.52
CA ALA A 56 11.10 13.99 13.77
C ALA A 56 10.83 14.65 15.13
N ASP A 57 9.72 14.32 15.80
CA ASP A 57 9.41 14.75 17.16
C ASP A 57 9.87 13.66 18.16
N PRO A 58 10.90 13.92 18.99
CA PRO A 58 11.43 12.91 19.91
C PRO A 58 10.41 12.39 20.92
N ALA A 59 9.46 13.23 21.38
CA ALA A 59 8.45 12.81 22.34
C ALA A 59 7.39 11.93 21.67
N ALA A 60 6.93 12.32 20.48
CA ALA A 60 5.98 11.52 19.71
C ALA A 60 6.59 10.19 19.23
N ALA A 61 7.86 10.20 18.82
CA ALA A 61 8.60 9.00 18.42
C ALA A 61 8.75 8.03 19.60
N ALA A 62 9.17 8.52 20.77
CA ALA A 62 9.32 7.69 21.97
C ALA A 62 7.97 7.08 22.43
N ALA A 63 6.88 7.83 22.33
CA ALA A 63 5.54 7.32 22.64
C ALA A 63 5.12 6.20 21.66
N PHE A 64 5.34 6.39 20.36
CA PHE A 64 5.06 5.38 19.34
C PHE A 64 5.92 4.12 19.53
N ASP A 65 7.21 4.27 19.78
CA ASP A 65 8.10 3.11 19.97
C ASP A 65 7.77 2.34 21.25
N ALA A 66 7.32 3.02 22.31
CA ALA A 66 6.83 2.36 23.52
C ALA A 66 5.53 1.58 23.27
N GLU A 67 4.61 2.11 22.46
CA GLU A 67 3.40 1.40 22.02
C GLU A 67 3.77 0.14 21.24
N VAL A 68 4.64 0.26 20.22
CA VAL A 68 5.12 -0.87 19.42
C VAL A 68 5.79 -1.93 20.31
N ALA A 69 6.67 -1.52 21.23
CA ALA A 69 7.34 -2.44 22.14
C ALA A 69 6.36 -3.20 23.05
N SER A 70 5.24 -2.59 23.44
CA SER A 70 4.21 -3.26 24.24
C SER A 70 3.47 -4.37 23.47
N MET A 71 3.49 -4.29 22.13
CA MET A 71 2.85 -5.26 21.24
C MET A 71 3.84 -6.30 20.70
N ASP A 72 5.15 -6.10 20.90
CA ASP A 72 6.20 -6.97 20.35
C ASP A 72 6.06 -8.43 20.83
N GLY A 73 5.59 -8.62 22.07
CA GLY A 73 5.30 -9.94 22.63
C GLY A 73 4.16 -10.70 21.95
N THR A 74 3.34 -10.04 21.13
CA THR A 74 2.24 -10.66 20.36
C THR A 74 2.62 -10.97 18.92
N LEU A 75 3.87 -10.72 18.51
CA LEU A 75 4.32 -10.89 17.13
C LEU A 75 4.22 -12.34 16.64
N ALA A 76 4.45 -13.32 17.54
CA ALA A 76 4.46 -14.75 17.25
C ALA A 76 3.12 -15.45 17.52
N ASP A 77 2.10 -14.73 17.99
CA ASP A 77 0.81 -15.32 18.34
C ASP A 77 0.17 -15.99 17.10
N GLY A 78 -0.12 -17.29 17.19
CA GLY A 78 -0.71 -18.06 16.08
C GLY A 78 0.29 -18.52 15.02
N LEU A 79 1.60 -18.35 15.25
CA LEU A 79 2.69 -18.83 14.40
C LEU A 79 3.49 -19.96 15.06
N GLU A 80 2.89 -20.69 16.01
CA GLU A 80 3.57 -21.75 16.76
C GLU A 80 4.07 -22.90 15.87
N ASP A 81 3.39 -23.12 14.73
CA ASP A 81 3.82 -23.98 13.63
C ASP A 81 3.88 -23.15 12.34
N TYR A 82 5.06 -22.95 11.77
CA TYR A 82 5.20 -22.25 10.50
C TYR A 82 4.59 -23.10 9.36
N PRO A 83 3.56 -22.62 8.64
CA PRO A 83 2.83 -23.42 7.65
C PRO A 83 3.54 -23.51 6.28
N TYR A 84 4.81 -23.09 6.19
CA TYR A 84 5.57 -22.99 4.95
C TYR A 84 6.82 -23.89 5.01
N GLU A 85 7.03 -24.70 3.98
CA GLU A 85 8.26 -25.49 3.82
C GLU A 85 9.47 -24.55 3.60
N GLY A 86 10.63 -24.88 4.20
CA GLY A 86 11.88 -24.12 4.04
C GLY A 86 12.13 -23.01 5.06
N VAL A 87 11.25 -22.83 6.06
CA VAL A 87 11.43 -21.83 7.13
C VAL A 87 12.63 -22.17 8.04
N GLU A 88 12.94 -23.45 8.20
CA GLU A 88 14.12 -23.92 8.92
C GLU A 88 15.45 -23.41 8.31
N GLU A 89 15.50 -23.26 6.97
CA GLU A 89 16.68 -22.76 6.25
C GLU A 89 16.83 -21.23 6.39
N LEU A 90 15.72 -20.50 6.50
CA LEU A 90 15.72 -19.06 6.78
C LEU A 90 16.11 -18.77 8.24
N MET A 91 15.64 -19.59 9.19
CA MET A 91 15.97 -19.42 10.62
C MET A 91 17.41 -19.85 10.95
N ALA A 92 17.97 -20.84 10.23
CA ALA A 92 19.37 -21.26 10.42
C ALA A 92 20.41 -20.22 9.96
N GLY A 93 20.01 -19.22 9.18
CA GLY A 93 20.90 -18.15 8.70
C GLY A 93 21.15 -17.02 9.73
N ASP A 94 20.32 -16.91 10.75
CA ASP A 94 20.39 -15.82 11.76
C ASP A 94 21.28 -16.13 12.96
N ASP A 95 21.76 -17.38 13.12
CA ASP A 95 22.67 -17.80 14.21
C ASP A 95 24.12 -17.31 14.05
N ASN A 96 24.41 -16.48 13.03
CA ASN A 96 25.76 -15.96 12.76
C ASN A 96 25.81 -14.42 12.71
N GLN A 97 25.29 -13.77 13.76
CA GLN A 97 25.66 -12.39 14.13
C GLN A 97 25.89 -12.26 15.64
#